data_AF-A0A3N9TPD5-F1
#
_entry.id   AF-A0A3N9TPD5-F1
#
_cell.length_a   1.000
_cell.length_b   1.000
_cell.length_c   1.000
_cell.angle_alpha   90.00
_cell.angle_beta   90.00
_cell.angle_gamma   90.00
#
_symmetry.space_group_name_H-M   'P 1'
#
loop_
_entity.id
_entity.type
_entity.pdbx_description
1 polymer ?
#
loop_
_entity_poly.entity_id
_entity_poly.type
_entity_poly.pdbx_seq_one_letter_code
_entity_poly.pdbx_strand_id
1 'polypeptide(L)'
;MAGLRVLQAVLDINTRSWDIPRLEAVQGDYGSFTLQVTVVASGIVVNITGWRANFVASPDNIHIISDPVINFTDPVNGKFEYTFVKEAFSTPGEIDNARFVLIKQDGTQLSGMPRFTYHVDKDPAQGKIDAQDYIGDFAAFQTQVTALQTQFNTLQSQITAMNVLPLDGSKAMTGTIISESDTPLQARKDGNWWARITRNATNAFIQFSLAARITGINNTTGLGYDFIQNYLRLNGKDVALKDDSVQKTGNSTVAGVIDATGLKIATKDVATQEYVNAFATYVQLFKGAAYFLDTNTYTFVADAVKLGLYIDISRYTPGVGPLEYGFHTIFIPREALLENSGKAVWEGMTGTDGAKKIFYGTSTSIKGHADNGASPNNGWCIRRIGYR
;
A
#
# COMPACT_ATOMS: atom_id res chain seq x y z
N MET A 1 -34.90 48.27 -38.47
CA MET A 1 -33.45 48.19 -38.62
C MET A 1 -33.06 49.12 -39.75
N ALA A 2 -32.68 50.35 -39.44
CA ALA A 2 -31.98 51.19 -40.41
C ALA A 2 -30.60 50.55 -40.63
N GLY A 3 -30.23 50.29 -41.88
CA GLY A 3 -28.92 49.74 -42.19
C GLY A 3 -27.80 50.68 -41.74
N LEU A 4 -26.65 50.13 -41.38
CA LEU A 4 -25.43 50.87 -41.07
C LEU A 4 -25.16 51.89 -42.20
N ARG A 5 -25.28 53.18 -41.91
CA ARG A 5 -24.99 54.25 -42.87
C ARG A 5 -23.48 54.42 -42.93
N VAL A 6 -22.89 54.12 -44.08
CA VAL A 6 -21.45 54.26 -44.33
C VAL A 6 -21.21 55.49 -45.20
N LEU A 7 -20.45 56.47 -44.69
CA LEU A 7 -20.06 57.65 -45.45
C LEU A 7 -18.57 57.64 -45.77
N GLN A 8 -18.24 58.02 -47.00
CA GLN A 8 -16.87 58.24 -47.42
C GLN A 8 -16.44 59.64 -47.00
N ALA A 9 -15.24 59.76 -46.46
CA ALA A 9 -14.62 61.04 -46.17
C ALA A 9 -13.16 61.07 -46.62
N VAL A 10 -12.73 62.23 -47.08
CA VAL A 10 -11.33 62.49 -47.41
C VAL A 10 -10.80 63.53 -46.43
N LEU A 11 -9.75 63.15 -45.70
CA LEU A 11 -8.99 64.03 -44.83
C LEU A 11 -7.74 64.49 -45.58
N ASP A 12 -7.69 65.76 -46.00
CA ASP A 12 -6.47 66.33 -46.53
C ASP A 12 -5.68 67.02 -45.41
N ILE A 13 -4.55 66.41 -45.05
CA ILE A 13 -3.70 66.88 -43.94
C ILE A 13 -2.88 68.11 -44.32
N ASN A 14 -2.68 68.37 -45.62
CA ASN A 14 -1.89 69.51 -46.07
C ASN A 14 -2.76 70.77 -46.16
N THR A 15 -3.95 70.67 -46.77
CA THR A 15 -4.92 71.78 -46.81
C THR A 15 -5.70 71.95 -45.52
N ARG A 16 -5.61 70.98 -44.60
CA ARG A 16 -6.35 70.94 -43.33
C ARG A 16 -7.84 71.10 -43.57
N SER A 17 -8.39 70.24 -44.42
CA SER A 17 -9.82 70.24 -44.76
C SER A 17 -10.37 68.82 -44.81
N TRP A 18 -11.68 68.74 -44.56
CA TRP A 18 -12.46 67.53 -44.78
C TRP A 18 -13.31 67.70 -46.05
N ASP A 19 -13.30 66.69 -46.91
CA ASP A 19 -14.39 66.44 -47.84
C ASP A 19 -15.24 65.32 -47.23
N ILE A 20 -16.35 65.72 -46.63
CA ILE A 20 -17.24 64.84 -45.88
C ILE A 20 -18.70 65.18 -46.21
N PRO A 21 -19.52 64.21 -46.62
CA PRO A 21 -20.95 64.42 -46.76
C PRO A 21 -21.58 64.82 -45.42
N ARG A 22 -22.75 65.47 -45.46
CA ARG A 22 -23.45 65.91 -44.25
C ARG A 22 -23.67 64.73 -43.28
N LEU A 23 -23.15 64.91 -42.07
CA LEU A 23 -23.28 63.98 -40.96
C LEU A 23 -24.49 64.37 -40.11
N GLU A 24 -25.48 63.49 -40.07
CA GLU A 24 -26.70 63.66 -39.28
C GLU A 24 -26.97 62.34 -38.55
N ALA A 25 -27.17 62.44 -37.25
CA ALA A 25 -27.55 61.34 -36.37
C ALA A 25 -28.73 61.79 -35.48
N VAL A 26 -29.44 60.84 -34.91
CA VAL A 26 -30.44 61.10 -33.88
C VAL A 26 -29.83 60.86 -32.50
N GLN A 27 -30.25 61.63 -31.50
CA GLN A 27 -29.79 61.47 -30.13
C GLN A 27 -29.94 60.02 -29.66
N GLY A 28 -28.84 59.38 -29.25
CA GLY A 28 -28.83 58.00 -28.79
C GLY A 28 -28.67 56.91 -29.84
N ASP A 29 -28.50 57.29 -31.10
CA ASP A 29 -28.04 56.37 -32.13
C ASP A 29 -26.78 55.63 -31.69
N TYR A 30 -26.75 54.30 -31.90
CA TYR A 30 -25.61 53.45 -31.57
C TYR A 30 -25.33 52.47 -32.69
N GLY A 31 -24.08 52.41 -33.15
CA GLY A 31 -23.66 51.46 -34.19
C GLY A 31 -24.44 51.60 -35.51
N SER A 32 -25.03 52.76 -35.77
CA SER A 32 -25.82 53.08 -36.95
C SER A 32 -25.02 53.82 -38.03
N PHE A 33 -23.83 54.33 -37.69
CA PHE A 33 -23.09 55.27 -38.50
C PHE A 33 -21.58 54.98 -38.51
N THR A 34 -21.00 54.78 -39.70
CA THR A 34 -19.57 54.54 -39.90
C THR A 34 -19.00 55.52 -40.92
N LEU A 35 -17.86 56.11 -40.58
CA LEU A 35 -17.07 56.93 -41.48
C LEU A 35 -15.90 56.13 -42.04
N GLN A 36 -15.81 55.99 -43.36
CA GLN A 36 -14.65 55.46 -44.06
C GLN A 36 -13.78 56.63 -44.50
N VAL A 37 -12.63 56.79 -43.86
CA VAL A 37 -11.72 57.91 -44.07
C VAL A 37 -10.57 57.48 -44.97
N THR A 38 -10.27 58.29 -45.99
CA THR A 38 -9.01 58.24 -46.73
C THR A 38 -8.18 59.47 -46.39
N VAL A 39 -6.97 59.26 -45.89
CA VAL A 39 -6.00 60.31 -45.55
C VAL A 39 -5.14 60.62 -46.78
N VAL A 40 -5.14 61.88 -47.18
CA VAL A 40 -4.37 62.39 -48.32
C VAL A 40 -3.56 63.62 -47.91
N ALA A 41 -2.50 63.93 -48.65
CA ALA A 41 -1.78 65.19 -48.60
C ALA A 41 -1.80 65.82 -50.00
N SER A 42 -2.55 66.91 -50.17
CA SER A 42 -2.79 67.52 -51.48
C SER A 42 -3.29 66.52 -52.53
N GLY A 43 -4.29 65.72 -52.15
CA GLY A 43 -4.90 64.72 -53.02
C GLY A 43 -4.10 63.43 -53.25
N ILE A 44 -2.89 63.31 -52.71
CA ILE A 44 -2.07 62.09 -52.77
C ILE A 44 -2.27 61.27 -51.49
N VAL A 45 -2.61 59.99 -51.61
CA VAL A 45 -2.78 59.09 -50.44
C VAL A 45 -1.53 59.04 -49.57
N VAL A 46 -1.73 59.05 -48.26
CA VAL A 46 -0.64 59.01 -47.26
C VAL A 46 -0.59 57.62 -46.65
N ASN A 47 0.61 57.02 -46.61
CA ASN A 47 0.80 55.78 -45.85
C ASN A 47 0.74 56.07 -44.35
N ILE A 48 -0.26 55.49 -43.69
CA ILE A 48 -0.52 55.60 -42.25
C ILE A 48 -0.24 54.30 -41.49
N THR A 49 0.58 53.40 -42.05
CA THR A 49 1.03 52.20 -41.35
C THR A 49 1.82 52.56 -40.09
N GLY A 50 1.50 51.90 -38.99
CA GLY A 50 2.12 52.14 -37.68
C GLY A 50 1.60 53.37 -36.94
N TRP A 51 0.66 54.12 -37.52
CA TRP A 51 -0.05 55.19 -36.82
C TRP A 51 -1.20 54.62 -35.98
N ARG A 52 -1.51 55.33 -34.90
CA ARG A 52 -2.74 55.17 -34.12
C ARG A 52 -3.64 56.37 -34.39
N ALA A 53 -4.95 56.17 -34.35
CA ALA A 53 -5.93 57.24 -34.47
C ALA A 53 -6.81 57.27 -33.23
N ASN A 54 -7.29 58.46 -32.86
CA ASN A 54 -8.20 58.67 -31.76
C ASN A 54 -9.28 59.66 -32.20
N PHE A 55 -10.55 59.28 -32.12
CA PHE A 55 -11.66 60.20 -32.30
C PHE A 55 -11.83 61.06 -31.06
N VAL A 56 -11.92 62.37 -31.25
CA VAL A 56 -12.13 63.33 -30.16
C VAL A 56 -13.26 64.28 -30.50
N ALA A 57 -14.23 64.40 -29.60
CA ALA A 57 -15.31 65.39 -29.66
C ALA A 57 -15.74 65.81 -28.26
N SER A 58 -16.46 66.92 -28.16
CA SER A 58 -17.14 67.33 -26.93
C SER A 58 -18.58 67.71 -27.26
N PRO A 59 -19.58 66.88 -26.92
CA PRO A 59 -20.95 67.06 -27.36
C PRO A 59 -21.66 68.26 -26.69
N ASP A 60 -21.16 68.72 -25.55
CA ASP A 60 -21.76 69.82 -24.76
C ASP A 60 -20.75 70.84 -24.24
N ASN A 61 -19.50 70.81 -24.73
CA ASN A 61 -18.36 71.60 -24.26
C ASN A 61 -17.93 71.35 -22.80
N ILE A 62 -18.49 70.35 -22.12
CA ILE A 62 -18.12 69.95 -20.76
C ILE A 62 -17.49 68.56 -20.77
N HIS A 63 -18.15 67.61 -21.44
CA HIS A 63 -17.73 66.22 -21.50
C HIS A 63 -16.87 65.95 -22.72
N ILE A 64 -15.91 65.04 -22.59
CA ILE A 64 -15.00 64.67 -23.68
C ILE A 64 -15.24 63.22 -24.08
N ILE A 65 -15.27 63.01 -25.38
CA ILE A 65 -15.23 61.70 -26.00
C ILE A 65 -13.82 61.55 -26.54
N SER A 66 -13.12 60.50 -26.10
CA SER A 66 -11.81 60.10 -26.59
C SER A 66 -11.86 58.61 -26.87
N ASP A 67 -11.99 58.27 -28.15
CA ASP A 67 -12.16 56.90 -28.60
C ASP A 67 -11.04 56.45 -29.55
N PRO A 68 -10.11 55.61 -29.05
CA PRO A 68 -9.02 55.07 -29.86
C PRO A 68 -9.43 53.82 -30.66
N VAL A 69 -10.68 53.36 -30.57
CA VAL A 69 -11.16 52.16 -31.26
C VAL A 69 -11.43 52.49 -32.74
N ILE A 70 -10.35 52.53 -33.52
CA ILE A 70 -10.34 52.84 -34.94
C ILE A 70 -9.93 51.60 -35.75
N ASN A 71 -10.68 51.26 -36.78
CA ASN A 71 -10.40 50.10 -37.64
C ASN A 71 -9.56 50.52 -38.86
N PHE A 72 -8.26 50.24 -38.85
CA PHE A 72 -7.40 50.50 -40.01
C PHE A 72 -7.58 49.42 -41.07
N THR A 73 -8.33 49.72 -42.13
CA THR A 73 -8.69 48.75 -43.19
C THR A 73 -7.63 48.61 -44.28
N ASP A 74 -6.98 49.70 -44.65
CA ASP A 74 -5.88 49.70 -45.63
C ASP A 74 -4.92 50.87 -45.33
N PRO A 75 -4.08 50.71 -44.29
CA PRO A 75 -3.22 51.79 -43.80
C PRO A 75 -2.11 52.16 -44.80
N VAL A 76 -1.74 51.28 -45.74
CA VAL A 76 -0.75 51.62 -46.78
C VAL A 76 -1.30 52.69 -47.71
N ASN A 77 -2.61 52.65 -47.99
CA ASN A 77 -3.31 53.63 -48.83
C ASN A 77 -4.08 54.68 -48.01
N GLY A 78 -3.73 54.89 -46.74
CA GLY A 78 -4.30 55.96 -45.92
C GLY A 78 -5.72 55.70 -45.42
N LYS A 79 -6.20 54.45 -45.40
CA LYS A 79 -7.61 54.16 -45.08
C LYS A 79 -7.82 53.63 -43.67
N PHE A 80 -8.82 54.18 -43.00
CA PHE A 80 -9.36 53.68 -41.74
C PHE A 80 -10.87 53.90 -41.68
N GLU A 81 -11.52 53.21 -40.76
CA GLU A 81 -12.95 53.33 -40.49
C GLU A 81 -13.19 53.65 -39.02
N TYR A 82 -14.22 54.46 -38.77
CA TYR A 82 -14.69 54.75 -37.42
C TYR A 82 -16.20 54.64 -37.34
N THR A 83 -16.68 53.80 -36.42
CA THR A 83 -18.10 53.72 -36.07
C THR A 83 -18.32 54.55 -34.82
N PHE A 84 -19.22 55.51 -34.88
CA PHE A 84 -19.43 56.43 -33.77
C PHE A 84 -20.06 55.72 -32.57
N VAL A 85 -19.55 56.03 -31.39
CA VAL A 85 -20.13 55.62 -30.11
C VAL A 85 -21.37 56.44 -29.79
N LYS A 86 -22.32 55.88 -29.03
CA LYS A 86 -23.58 56.56 -28.70
C LYS A 86 -23.36 57.87 -27.94
N GLU A 87 -22.27 57.96 -27.19
CA GLU A 87 -21.87 59.14 -26.44
C GLU A 87 -21.57 60.32 -27.37
N ALA A 88 -21.14 60.08 -28.62
CA ALA A 88 -20.98 61.11 -29.64
C ALA A 88 -22.29 61.78 -30.05
N PHE A 89 -23.41 61.09 -29.83
CA PHE A 89 -24.75 61.56 -30.14
C PHE A 89 -25.57 61.79 -28.86
N SER A 90 -24.94 62.11 -27.72
CA SER A 90 -25.66 62.33 -26.46
C SER A 90 -26.40 63.67 -26.39
N THR A 91 -25.91 64.70 -27.10
CA THR A 91 -26.43 66.07 -26.99
C THR A 91 -26.98 66.56 -28.34
N PRO A 92 -28.25 66.99 -28.42
CA PRO A 92 -28.80 67.55 -29.65
C PRO A 92 -28.16 68.89 -30.03
N GLY A 93 -27.95 69.12 -31.33
CA GLY A 93 -27.36 70.35 -31.86
C GLY A 93 -26.22 70.10 -32.85
N GLU A 94 -25.52 71.17 -33.22
CA GLU A 94 -24.29 71.07 -34.01
C GLU A 94 -23.08 70.83 -33.10
N ILE A 95 -22.27 69.83 -33.44
CA ILE A 95 -21.00 69.54 -32.80
C ILE A 95 -19.88 69.91 -33.77
N ASP A 96 -19.15 70.99 -33.50
CA ASP A 96 -18.17 71.63 -34.41
C ASP A 96 -16.70 71.38 -34.01
N ASN A 97 -16.49 70.59 -32.96
CA ASN A 97 -15.18 70.36 -32.34
C ASN A 97 -14.61 68.95 -32.60
N ALA A 98 -15.32 68.15 -33.40
CA ALA A 98 -14.99 66.77 -33.71
C ALA A 98 -13.75 66.67 -34.58
N ARG A 99 -12.84 65.75 -34.28
CA ARG A 99 -11.62 65.51 -35.06
C ARG A 99 -11.07 64.11 -34.83
N PHE A 100 -10.21 63.67 -35.75
CA PHE A 100 -9.33 62.54 -35.52
C PHE A 100 -7.92 63.04 -35.19
N VAL A 101 -7.28 62.46 -34.20
CA VAL A 101 -5.88 62.71 -33.87
C VAL A 101 -5.08 61.48 -34.26
N LEU A 102 -4.16 61.62 -35.23
CA LEU A 102 -3.24 60.54 -35.59
C LEU A 102 -1.89 60.73 -34.88
N ILE A 103 -1.40 59.66 -34.26
CA ILE A 103 -0.19 59.65 -33.42
C ILE A 103 0.70 58.46 -33.82
N LYS A 104 1.99 58.69 -34.00
CA LYS A 104 2.99 57.62 -34.19
C LYS A 104 3.32 56.91 -32.87
N GLN A 105 3.95 55.74 -32.96
CA GLN A 105 4.45 55.01 -31.79
C GLN A 105 5.43 55.82 -30.92
N ASP A 106 6.18 56.76 -31.51
CA ASP A 106 7.12 57.63 -30.82
C ASP A 106 6.46 58.83 -30.11
N GLY A 107 5.13 58.94 -30.17
CA GLY A 107 4.36 60.04 -29.58
C GLY A 107 4.21 61.26 -30.47
N THR A 108 4.83 61.27 -31.67
CA THR A 108 4.68 62.37 -32.63
C THR A 108 3.23 62.42 -33.11
N GLN A 109 2.54 63.52 -32.83
CA GLN A 109 1.22 63.78 -33.35
C GLN A 109 1.32 64.47 -34.71
N LEU A 110 0.43 64.11 -35.63
CA LEU A 110 0.23 64.91 -36.83
C LEU A 110 -0.48 66.22 -36.41
N SER A 111 0.30 67.29 -36.20
CA SER A 111 -0.22 68.54 -35.61
C SER A 111 -1.26 69.20 -36.50
N GLY A 112 -2.39 69.65 -35.92
CA GLY A 112 -3.35 70.51 -36.62
C GLY A 112 -4.39 69.78 -37.45
N MET A 113 -4.80 68.57 -37.05
CA MET A 113 -5.89 67.85 -37.71
C MET A 113 -7.16 68.71 -37.78
N PRO A 114 -7.75 68.87 -38.98
CA PRO A 114 -8.92 69.70 -39.16
C PRO A 114 -10.11 69.13 -38.40
N ARG A 115 -10.89 70.05 -37.83
CA ARG A 115 -12.19 69.70 -37.25
C ARG A 115 -13.20 69.48 -38.35
N PHE A 116 -14.21 68.66 -38.07
CA PHE A 116 -15.40 68.55 -38.88
C PHE A 116 -16.63 68.72 -37.99
N THR A 117 -17.76 69.04 -38.61
CA THR A 117 -19.03 69.27 -37.92
C THR A 117 -20.00 68.13 -38.21
N TYR A 118 -20.79 67.77 -37.21
CA TYR A 118 -21.96 66.90 -37.38
C TYR A 118 -23.16 67.44 -36.62
N HIS A 119 -24.36 67.04 -37.05
CA HIS A 119 -25.62 67.45 -36.42
C HIS A 119 -26.29 66.26 -35.72
N VAL A 120 -26.81 66.52 -34.52
CA VAL A 120 -27.58 65.55 -33.73
C VAL A 120 -29.00 66.07 -33.57
N ASP A 121 -29.96 65.38 -34.20
CA ASP A 121 -31.38 65.65 -34.02
C ASP A 121 -31.85 65.15 -32.65
N LYS A 122 -32.75 65.89 -32.02
CA LYS A 122 -33.35 65.49 -30.74
C LYS A 122 -34.26 64.28 -30.94
N ASP A 123 -34.06 63.20 -30.17
CA ASP A 123 -35.01 62.09 -30.12
C ASP A 123 -36.21 62.48 -29.24
N PRO A 124 -37.45 62.54 -29.79
CA PRO A 124 -38.64 62.85 -29.01
C PRO A 124 -39.11 61.69 -28.09
N ALA A 125 -38.61 60.46 -28.29
CA ALA A 125 -39.10 59.24 -27.65
C ALA A 125 -38.15 58.64 -26.59
N GLN A 126 -36.82 58.72 -26.77
CA GLN A 126 -35.87 58.01 -25.89
C GLN A 126 -35.44 58.72 -24.59
N GLY A 127 -35.91 59.94 -24.33
CA GLY A 127 -35.46 60.70 -23.17
C GLY A 127 -33.99 61.14 -23.31
N LYS A 128 -33.57 62.07 -22.44
CA LYS A 128 -32.22 62.62 -22.50
C LYS A 128 -31.22 61.50 -22.18
N ILE A 129 -30.34 61.18 -23.13
CA ILE A 129 -29.08 60.55 -22.78
C ILE A 129 -28.21 61.64 -22.20
N ASP A 130 -27.85 61.50 -20.92
CA ASP A 130 -26.94 62.45 -20.29
C ASP A 130 -25.56 62.32 -20.95
N ALA A 131 -24.98 63.46 -21.33
CA ALA A 131 -23.60 63.51 -21.77
C ALA A 131 -22.70 63.08 -20.60
N GLN A 132 -21.71 62.24 -20.89
CA GLN A 132 -20.69 61.81 -19.94
C GLN A 132 -19.34 61.72 -20.64
N ASP A 133 -18.26 61.77 -19.86
CA ASP A 133 -16.93 61.49 -20.39
C ASP A 133 -16.87 60.05 -20.89
N TYR A 134 -16.39 59.87 -22.12
CA TYR A 134 -16.19 58.57 -22.74
C TYR A 134 -14.72 58.36 -23.07
N ILE A 135 -14.11 57.35 -22.47
CA ILE A 135 -12.74 56.93 -22.75
C ILE A 135 -12.81 55.50 -23.29
N GLY A 136 -12.67 55.34 -24.61
CA GLY A 136 -12.85 54.04 -25.28
C GLY A 136 -11.92 52.93 -24.76
N ASP A 137 -10.70 53.29 -24.36
CA ASP A 137 -9.75 52.34 -23.74
C ASP A 137 -10.29 51.72 -22.44
N PHE A 138 -11.03 52.48 -21.64
CA PHE A 138 -11.62 51.98 -20.40
C PHE A 138 -12.77 51.00 -20.69
N ALA A 139 -13.60 51.31 -21.68
CA ALA A 139 -14.67 50.41 -22.12
C ALA A 139 -14.11 49.09 -22.70
N ALA A 140 -13.04 49.17 -23.49
CA ALA A 140 -12.33 48.01 -24.02
C ALA A 140 -11.72 47.17 -22.88
N PHE A 141 -11.08 47.81 -21.90
CA PHE A 141 -10.54 47.14 -20.73
C PHE A 141 -11.62 46.43 -19.90
N GLN A 142 -12.76 47.08 -19.66
CA GLN A 142 -13.89 46.48 -18.93
C GLN A 142 -14.41 45.22 -19.64
N THR A 143 -14.45 45.23 -20.97
CA THR A 143 -14.83 44.06 -21.79
C THR A 143 -13.84 42.91 -21.60
N GLN A 144 -12.54 43.20 -21.62
CA GLN A 144 -11.49 42.18 -21.39
C GLN A 144 -11.57 41.58 -19.98
N VAL A 145 -11.76 42.41 -18.94
CA VAL A 145 -11.93 41.94 -17.55
C VAL A 145 -13.15 41.04 -17.42
N THR A 146 -14.26 41.40 -18.05
CA THR A 146 -15.49 40.59 -18.03
C THR A 146 -15.26 39.23 -18.70
N ALA A 147 -14.59 39.20 -19.85
CA ALA A 147 -14.26 37.95 -20.54
C ALA A 147 -13.34 37.04 -19.71
N LEU A 148 -12.33 37.61 -19.05
CA LEU A 148 -11.45 36.88 -18.13
C LEU A 148 -12.23 36.29 -16.95
N GLN A 149 -13.18 37.04 -16.38
CA GLN A 149 -14.03 36.55 -15.30
C GLN A 149 -14.89 35.36 -15.75
N THR A 150 -15.44 35.40 -16.97
CA THR A 150 -16.18 34.27 -17.54
C THR A 150 -15.29 33.03 -17.69
N GLN A 151 -14.07 33.18 -18.23
CA GLN A 151 -13.12 32.07 -18.36
C GLN A 151 -12.76 31.46 -17.01
N PHE A 152 -12.51 32.30 -15.99
CA PHE A 152 -12.21 31.84 -14.63
C PHE A 152 -13.35 31.01 -14.05
N ASN A 153 -14.60 31.47 -14.19
CA ASN A 153 -15.76 30.74 -13.70
C ASN A 153 -15.95 29.38 -14.40
N THR A 154 -15.69 29.32 -15.73
CA THR A 154 -15.71 28.06 -16.47
C THR A 154 -14.64 27.08 -15.97
N LEU A 155 -13.41 27.54 -15.77
CA LEU A 155 -12.33 26.71 -15.24
C LEU A 155 -12.65 26.20 -13.84
N GLN A 156 -13.18 27.04 -12.96
CA GLN A 156 -13.60 26.65 -11.61
C GLN A 156 -14.69 25.56 -11.63
N SER A 157 -15.66 25.67 -12.55
CA SER A 157 -16.69 24.65 -12.74
C SER A 157 -16.10 23.34 -13.25
N GLN A 158 -15.18 23.39 -14.22
CA GLN A 158 -14.48 22.21 -14.73
C GLN A 158 -13.69 21.51 -13.62
N ILE A 159 -12.93 22.24 -12.80
CA ILE A 159 -12.18 21.68 -11.65
C ILE A 159 -13.13 21.02 -10.64
N THR A 160 -14.27 21.65 -10.36
CA THR A 160 -15.26 21.09 -9.42
C THR A 160 -15.92 19.83 -9.98
N ALA A 161 -16.14 19.77 -11.30
CA ALA A 161 -16.68 18.61 -11.99
C ALA A 161 -15.66 17.48 -12.16
N MET A 162 -14.37 17.80 -12.19
CA MET A 162 -13.31 16.80 -12.13
C MET A 162 -13.41 16.10 -10.76
N ASN A 163 -13.89 14.87 -10.77
CA ASN A 163 -13.98 14.00 -9.60
C ASN A 163 -12.59 13.49 -9.19
N VAL A 164 -11.64 14.40 -9.01
CA VAL A 164 -10.26 14.08 -8.64
C VAL A 164 -10.20 13.84 -7.15
N LEU A 165 -9.47 12.80 -6.74
CA LEU A 165 -9.20 12.58 -5.34
C LEU A 165 -8.13 13.57 -4.85
N PRO A 166 -8.38 14.30 -3.74
CA PRO A 166 -7.36 15.14 -3.12
C PRO A 166 -6.13 14.32 -2.68
N LEU A 167 -4.94 14.83 -2.97
CA LEU A 167 -3.66 14.21 -2.55
C LEU A 167 -3.37 14.39 -1.05
N ASP A 168 -4.10 15.27 -0.37
CA ASP A 168 -3.95 15.57 1.06
C ASP A 168 -4.63 14.56 1.98
N GLY A 169 -5.33 13.57 1.42
CA GLY A 169 -6.06 12.56 2.19
C GLY A 169 -7.33 13.06 2.86
N SER A 170 -7.79 14.28 2.56
CA SER A 170 -9.04 14.86 3.11
C SER A 170 -10.30 14.10 2.69
N LYS A 171 -10.22 13.30 1.61
CA LYS A 171 -11.26 12.39 1.17
C LYS A 171 -10.71 10.99 1.01
N ALA A 172 -11.27 10.03 1.74
CA ALA A 172 -10.98 8.62 1.55
C ALA A 172 -11.80 8.06 0.36
N MET A 173 -11.17 7.23 -0.48
CA MET A 173 -11.95 6.35 -1.37
C MET A 173 -12.62 5.28 -0.52
N THR A 174 -13.93 5.36 -0.37
CA THR A 174 -14.74 4.31 0.25
C THR A 174 -15.54 3.60 -0.85
N GLY A 175 -15.58 2.26 -0.82
CA GLY A 175 -16.32 1.46 -1.80
C GLY A 175 -15.55 0.23 -2.31
N THR A 176 -16.17 -0.51 -3.21
CA THR A 176 -15.62 -1.72 -3.83
C THR A 176 -15.04 -1.39 -5.21
N ILE A 177 -13.80 -1.82 -5.46
CA ILE A 177 -13.20 -1.79 -6.80
C ILE A 177 -13.58 -3.09 -7.52
N ILE A 178 -14.46 -2.99 -8.53
CA ILE A 178 -14.81 -4.11 -9.43
C ILE A 178 -14.03 -3.92 -10.73
N SER A 179 -13.21 -4.89 -11.10
CA SER A 179 -12.44 -4.85 -12.34
C SER A 179 -12.40 -6.21 -13.00
N GLU A 180 -12.64 -6.23 -14.31
CA GLU A 180 -12.53 -7.44 -15.13
C GLU A 180 -11.11 -7.66 -15.68
N SER A 181 -10.21 -6.70 -15.48
CA SER A 181 -8.82 -6.78 -15.92
C SER A 181 -8.05 -7.91 -15.24
N ASP A 182 -7.09 -8.50 -15.95
CA ASP A 182 -6.11 -9.42 -15.38
C ASP A 182 -5.13 -8.72 -14.43
N THR A 183 -5.03 -7.39 -14.49
CA THR A 183 -4.25 -6.56 -13.55
C THR A 183 -5.14 -5.45 -12.97
N PRO A 184 -5.99 -5.78 -11.98
CA PRO A 184 -6.96 -4.83 -11.42
C PRO A 184 -6.33 -3.67 -10.65
N LEU A 185 -5.15 -3.88 -10.05
CA LEU A 185 -4.43 -2.86 -9.27
C LEU A 185 -2.92 -2.93 -9.59
N GLN A 186 -2.32 -1.79 -9.91
CA GLN A 186 -0.88 -1.68 -10.14
C GLN A 186 -0.36 -0.31 -9.68
N ALA A 187 0.81 -0.32 -9.06
CA ALA A 187 1.63 0.86 -8.80
C ALA A 187 2.85 0.81 -9.73
N ARG A 188 3.12 1.90 -10.45
CA ARG A 188 4.27 2.03 -11.34
C ARG A 188 5.20 3.15 -10.87
N LYS A 189 6.50 2.94 -11.05
CA LYS A 189 7.55 3.95 -10.87
C LYS A 189 8.45 3.92 -12.10
N ASP A 190 8.63 5.08 -12.74
CA ASP A 190 9.49 5.24 -13.92
C ASP A 190 9.17 4.24 -15.05
N GLY A 191 7.87 4.05 -15.34
CA GLY A 191 7.39 3.11 -16.37
C GLY A 191 7.41 1.63 -15.96
N ASN A 192 8.09 1.28 -14.88
CA ASN A 192 8.20 -0.09 -14.36
C ASN A 192 7.14 -0.34 -13.28
N TRP A 193 6.66 -1.58 -13.18
CA TRP A 193 5.75 -1.97 -12.09
C TRP A 193 6.53 -2.08 -10.78
N TRP A 194 6.07 -1.40 -9.73
CA TRP A 194 6.66 -1.50 -8.40
C TRP A 194 5.96 -2.60 -7.60
N ALA A 195 4.63 -2.59 -7.60
CA ALA A 195 3.75 -3.61 -7.01
C ALA A 195 2.49 -3.76 -7.87
N ARG A 196 1.94 -4.97 -7.99
CA ARG A 196 0.67 -5.19 -8.69
C ARG A 196 -0.08 -6.41 -8.16
N ILE A 197 -1.39 -6.38 -8.31
CA ILE A 197 -2.25 -7.55 -8.18
C ILE A 197 -2.56 -8.03 -9.59
N THR A 198 -2.30 -9.31 -9.86
CA THR A 198 -2.64 -9.95 -11.13
C THR A 198 -3.51 -11.16 -10.88
N ARG A 199 -4.28 -11.59 -11.88
CA ARG A 199 -5.09 -12.80 -11.81
C ARG A 199 -5.09 -13.52 -13.14
N ASN A 200 -5.40 -14.81 -13.07
CA ASN A 200 -5.79 -15.62 -14.21
C ASN A 200 -7.04 -16.42 -13.83
N ALA A 201 -7.47 -17.36 -14.68
CA ALA A 201 -8.69 -18.15 -14.45
C ALA A 201 -8.73 -18.93 -13.12
N THR A 202 -7.59 -19.19 -12.48
CA THR A 202 -7.50 -20.06 -11.29
C THR A 202 -6.81 -19.42 -10.10
N ASN A 203 -6.03 -18.38 -10.30
CA ASN A 203 -5.14 -17.83 -9.28
C ASN A 203 -5.14 -16.30 -9.28
N ALA A 204 -4.95 -15.71 -8.11
CA ALA A 204 -4.60 -14.31 -7.93
C ALA A 204 -3.21 -14.21 -7.29
N PHE A 205 -2.42 -13.23 -7.74
CA PHE A 205 -1.05 -13.02 -7.30
C PHE A 205 -0.85 -11.58 -6.87
N ILE A 206 -0.12 -11.38 -5.77
CA ILE A 206 0.47 -10.08 -5.41
C ILE A 206 1.95 -10.16 -5.78
N GLN A 207 2.40 -9.25 -6.63
CA GLN A 207 3.76 -9.24 -7.17
C GLN A 207 4.47 -7.94 -6.82
N PHE A 208 5.75 -8.05 -6.46
CA PHE A 208 6.64 -6.94 -6.10
C PHE A 208 7.91 -7.01 -6.95
N SER A 209 8.40 -5.86 -7.38
CA SER A 209 9.64 -5.76 -8.20
C SER A 209 10.91 -6.02 -7.38
N LEU A 210 10.82 -5.92 -6.06
CA LEU A 210 11.88 -6.16 -5.10
C LEU A 210 11.39 -7.12 -4.02
N ALA A 211 12.31 -7.64 -3.22
CA ALA A 211 11.96 -8.46 -2.07
C ALA A 211 10.99 -7.72 -1.13
N ALA A 212 9.82 -8.31 -0.89
CA ALA A 212 8.84 -7.75 0.03
C ALA A 212 9.27 -8.01 1.48
N ARG A 213 9.41 -6.94 2.27
CA ARG A 213 9.56 -7.04 3.73
C ARG A 213 8.20 -6.78 4.36
N ILE A 214 7.67 -7.80 5.02
CA ILE A 214 6.41 -7.71 5.74
C ILE A 214 6.73 -7.41 7.22
N THR A 215 6.36 -6.23 7.70
CA THR A 215 6.56 -5.81 9.10
C THR A 215 5.24 -5.39 9.72
N GLY A 216 5.12 -5.51 11.05
CA GLY A 216 4.02 -4.87 11.78
C GLY A 216 4.05 -3.34 11.64
N ILE A 217 2.94 -2.69 12.01
CA ILE A 217 2.83 -1.23 12.03
C ILE A 217 3.90 -0.66 12.98
N ASN A 218 4.65 0.35 12.51
CA ASN A 218 5.68 1.07 13.29
C ASN A 218 6.84 0.22 13.84
N ASN A 219 7.24 -0.86 13.15
CA ASN A 219 8.24 -1.83 13.65
C ASN A 219 7.84 -2.50 14.97
N THR A 220 6.60 -2.31 15.44
CA THR A 220 6.08 -2.99 16.60
C THR A 220 5.61 -4.37 16.17
N THR A 221 6.06 -5.40 16.88
CA THR A 221 5.60 -6.78 16.67
C THR A 221 4.13 -6.90 17.09
N GLY A 222 3.20 -6.67 16.15
CA GLY A 222 1.79 -7.02 16.31
C GLY A 222 1.55 -8.51 16.09
N LEU A 223 0.37 -9.00 16.46
CA LEU A 223 -0.12 -10.29 15.99
C LEU A 223 -0.09 -10.24 14.45
N GLY A 224 0.71 -11.14 13.86
CA GLY A 224 1.08 -11.09 12.45
C GLY A 224 -0.09 -11.27 11.49
N TYR A 225 0.24 -11.45 10.21
CA TYR A 225 -0.74 -11.72 9.17
C TYR A 225 -1.50 -13.02 9.46
N ASP A 226 -2.84 -12.95 9.54
CA ASP A 226 -3.70 -14.13 9.58
C ASP A 226 -3.88 -14.70 8.17
N PHE A 227 -3.23 -15.82 7.91
CA PHE A 227 -3.50 -16.61 6.71
C PHE A 227 -4.65 -17.57 7.02
N ILE A 228 -5.82 -17.35 6.41
CA ILE A 228 -7.02 -18.22 6.59
C ILE A 228 -6.88 -19.56 5.83
N GLN A 229 -5.79 -19.73 5.08
CA GLN A 229 -5.49 -20.94 4.33
C GLN A 229 -4.69 -21.93 5.19
N ASN A 230 -5.08 -23.21 5.13
CA ASN A 230 -4.48 -24.31 5.91
C ASN A 230 -3.04 -24.68 5.50
N TYR A 231 -2.42 -23.96 4.58
CA TYR A 231 -1.02 -24.19 4.18
C TYR A 231 -0.39 -22.91 3.63
N LEU A 232 0.88 -22.67 3.99
CA LEU A 232 1.72 -21.64 3.40
C LEU A 232 2.85 -22.33 2.63
N ARG A 233 3.12 -21.95 1.38
CA ARG A 233 4.27 -22.47 0.62
C ARG A 233 5.34 -21.41 0.43
N LEU A 234 6.59 -21.72 0.78
CA LEU A 234 7.77 -20.89 0.48
C LEU A 234 8.73 -21.70 -0.41
N ASN A 235 9.06 -21.15 -1.58
CA ASN A 235 9.92 -21.82 -2.57
C ASN A 235 9.46 -23.25 -2.91
N GLY A 236 8.15 -23.43 -3.07
CA GLY A 236 7.53 -24.72 -3.38
C GLY A 236 7.50 -25.72 -2.21
N LYS A 237 7.89 -25.31 -1.00
CA LYS A 237 7.85 -26.14 0.21
C LYS A 237 6.79 -25.66 1.17
N ASP A 238 6.02 -26.59 1.73
CA ASP A 238 5.07 -26.30 2.79
C ASP A 238 5.81 -25.78 4.04
N VAL A 239 5.34 -24.68 4.59
CA VAL A 239 5.82 -24.06 5.83
C VAL A 239 4.91 -24.54 6.94
N ALA A 240 5.50 -25.16 7.95
CA ALA A 240 4.77 -25.56 9.14
C ALA A 240 4.27 -24.32 9.89
N LEU A 241 2.95 -24.23 10.04
CA LEU A 241 2.26 -23.30 10.93
C LEU A 241 2.34 -23.81 12.37
N LYS A 242 1.96 -22.97 13.34
CA LYS A 242 2.04 -23.28 14.79
C LYS A 242 1.30 -24.58 15.16
N ASP A 243 0.29 -24.94 14.37
CA ASP A 243 -0.56 -26.12 14.57
C ASP A 243 -0.26 -27.26 13.56
N ASP A 244 0.70 -27.07 12.65
CA ASP A 244 1.08 -28.11 11.68
C ASP A 244 1.97 -29.15 12.36
N SER A 245 1.56 -30.42 12.30
CA SER A 245 2.41 -31.54 12.66
C SER A 245 3.00 -32.16 11.38
N VAL A 246 4.32 -32.12 11.23
CA VAL A 246 5.00 -32.73 10.08
C VAL A 246 5.11 -34.24 10.32
N GLN A 247 4.35 -35.04 9.58
CA GLN A 247 4.63 -36.47 9.46
C GLN A 247 5.69 -36.67 8.37
N LYS A 248 6.93 -36.92 8.76
CA LYS A 248 7.97 -37.33 7.80
C LYS A 248 7.72 -38.79 7.43
N THR A 249 7.80 -39.12 6.14
CA THR A 249 7.80 -40.52 5.69
C THR A 249 9.00 -41.22 6.32
N GLY A 250 8.74 -42.14 7.25
CA GLY A 250 9.72 -42.70 8.19
C GLY A 250 9.24 -42.48 9.64
N ASN A 251 8.52 -43.47 10.18
CA ASN A 251 7.73 -43.44 11.42
C ASN A 251 8.41 -42.82 12.65
N SER A 252 8.20 -41.52 12.91
CA SER A 252 8.16 -40.94 14.28
C SER A 252 7.54 -39.54 14.23
N THR A 253 6.31 -39.41 14.75
CA THR A 253 5.70 -38.11 15.06
C THR A 253 6.03 -37.74 16.50
N VAL A 254 6.64 -36.57 16.70
CA VAL A 254 6.76 -35.93 18.03
C VAL A 254 5.94 -34.66 17.99
N ALA A 255 4.84 -34.62 18.74
CA ALA A 255 4.06 -33.41 18.94
C ALA A 255 4.79 -32.53 19.98
N GLY A 256 5.34 -31.40 19.56
CA GLY A 256 5.82 -30.35 20.44
C GLY A 256 4.78 -29.23 20.51
N VAL A 257 4.42 -28.78 21.72
CA VAL A 257 3.63 -27.56 21.89
C VAL A 257 4.58 -26.44 22.29
N ILE A 258 4.58 -25.34 21.52
CA ILE A 258 5.31 -24.12 21.89
C ILE A 258 4.36 -23.25 22.70
N ASP A 259 4.64 -23.11 24.01
CA ASP A 259 3.97 -22.14 24.89
C ASP A 259 4.83 -20.88 25.10
N ALA A 260 4.29 -19.88 25.81
CA ALA A 260 4.91 -18.58 26.03
C ALA A 260 6.24 -18.61 26.80
N THR A 261 6.70 -19.78 27.26
CA THR A 261 7.93 -19.95 28.06
C THR A 261 9.07 -20.65 27.33
N GLY A 262 8.89 -21.02 26.05
CA GLY A 262 9.92 -21.69 25.22
C GLY A 262 9.56 -23.13 24.85
N LEU A 263 10.48 -23.84 24.18
CA LEU A 263 10.26 -25.19 23.67
C LEU A 263 10.04 -26.20 24.81
N LYS A 264 8.83 -26.77 24.91
CA LYS A 264 8.57 -27.96 25.72
C LYS A 264 8.35 -29.15 24.82
N ILE A 265 9.30 -30.09 24.83
CA ILE A 265 9.15 -31.40 24.20
C ILE A 265 8.22 -32.21 25.11
N ALA A 266 7.06 -32.63 24.59
CA ALA A 266 6.22 -33.59 25.29
C ALA A 266 7.07 -34.85 25.51
N THR A 267 7.26 -35.19 26.78
CA THR A 267 7.92 -36.40 27.27
C THR A 267 7.42 -37.65 26.55
N LYS A 268 8.07 -38.03 25.45
CA LYS A 268 8.04 -39.37 24.85
C LYS A 268 9.06 -39.47 23.71
N ASP A 269 10.30 -39.76 24.07
CA ASP A 269 11.24 -40.35 23.11
C ASP A 269 11.23 -41.87 23.33
N VAL A 270 10.65 -42.61 22.38
CA VAL A 270 10.49 -44.08 22.42
C VAL A 270 11.66 -44.77 21.69
N ALA A 271 12.66 -44.01 21.21
CA ALA A 271 13.80 -44.56 20.49
C ALA A 271 15.04 -44.85 21.37
N THR A 272 15.06 -44.42 22.63
CA THR A 272 16.07 -44.87 23.61
C THR A 272 15.38 -45.54 24.78
N GLN A 273 15.07 -46.83 24.62
CA GLN A 273 14.62 -47.72 25.70
C GLN A 273 15.55 -47.72 26.94
N GLU A 274 16.74 -47.13 26.87
CA GLU A 274 17.67 -46.98 27.99
C GLU A 274 17.08 -46.22 29.18
N TYR A 275 16.31 -45.14 29.00
CA TYR A 275 15.82 -44.35 30.14
C TYR A 275 14.55 -44.90 30.80
N VAL A 276 13.71 -45.67 30.07
CA VAL A 276 12.53 -46.34 30.65
C VAL A 276 12.92 -47.62 31.39
N ASN A 277 13.97 -48.31 30.94
CA ASN A 277 14.46 -49.52 31.60
C ASN A 277 14.98 -49.23 33.02
N ALA A 278 15.56 -48.04 33.27
CA ALA A 278 16.01 -47.63 34.61
C ALA A 278 14.89 -47.56 35.67
N PHE A 279 13.62 -47.46 35.26
CA PHE A 279 12.46 -47.37 36.14
C PHE A 279 11.53 -48.58 36.07
N ALA A 280 11.97 -49.70 35.48
CA ALA A 280 11.13 -50.90 35.42
C ALA A 280 10.73 -51.38 36.82
N THR A 281 9.42 -51.58 37.03
CA THR A 281 8.87 -52.02 38.31
C THR A 281 9.37 -53.43 38.63
N TYR A 282 9.80 -53.64 39.87
CA TYR A 282 10.24 -54.95 40.33
C TYR A 282 9.08 -55.97 40.30
N VAL A 283 9.29 -57.10 39.62
CA VAL A 283 8.37 -58.24 39.58
C VAL A 283 8.95 -59.38 40.40
N GLN A 284 8.21 -59.83 41.43
CA GLN A 284 8.65 -60.91 42.32
C GLN A 284 8.30 -62.28 41.74
N LEU A 285 9.30 -63.16 41.62
CA LEU A 285 9.13 -64.57 41.24
C LEU A 285 9.09 -65.49 42.46
N PHE A 286 9.86 -65.17 43.50
CA PHE A 286 9.94 -65.95 44.73
C PHE A 286 10.15 -65.05 45.94
N LYS A 287 9.56 -65.45 47.07
CA LYS A 287 9.84 -64.92 48.41
C LYS A 287 9.69 -66.06 49.42
N GLY A 288 10.73 -66.33 50.20
CA GLY A 288 10.74 -67.46 51.13
C GLY A 288 12.13 -67.75 51.69
N ALA A 289 12.41 -69.00 52.05
CA ALA A 289 13.76 -69.47 52.36
C ALA A 289 13.96 -70.81 51.66
N ALA A 290 14.83 -70.86 50.67
CA ALA A 290 15.13 -72.09 49.94
C ALA A 290 16.62 -72.20 49.67
N TYR A 291 17.16 -73.42 49.68
CA TYR A 291 18.53 -73.63 49.18
C TYR A 291 18.65 -73.34 47.69
N PHE A 292 17.52 -73.40 46.97
CA PHE A 292 17.40 -73.25 45.52
C PHE A 292 18.13 -74.38 44.79
N LEU A 293 17.54 -75.58 44.91
CA LEU A 293 18.02 -76.82 44.31
C LEU A 293 17.72 -76.84 42.80
N ASP A 294 18.23 -77.85 42.11
CA ASP A 294 17.94 -78.08 40.68
C ASP A 294 16.46 -78.37 40.40
N THR A 295 15.67 -78.74 41.40
CA THR A 295 14.21 -78.84 41.28
C THR A 295 13.50 -77.49 41.34
N ASN A 296 14.18 -76.42 41.76
CA ASN A 296 13.61 -75.08 41.83
C ASN A 296 13.90 -74.33 40.52
N THR A 297 12.84 -74.09 39.75
CA THR A 297 12.88 -73.32 38.50
C THR A 297 11.76 -72.30 38.49
N TYR A 298 12.07 -71.05 38.12
CA TYR A 298 11.09 -70.00 37.88
C TYR A 298 11.20 -69.52 36.45
N THR A 299 10.06 -69.27 35.81
CA THR A 299 9.97 -68.79 34.43
C THR A 299 9.39 -67.39 34.37
N PHE A 300 9.75 -66.65 33.33
CA PHE A 300 9.32 -65.29 33.06
C PHE A 300 9.37 -64.99 31.56
N VAL A 301 8.67 -63.93 31.15
CA VAL A 301 8.64 -63.49 29.75
C VAL A 301 9.94 -62.73 29.44
N ALA A 302 10.64 -63.11 28.37
CA ALA A 302 11.95 -62.52 28.02
C ALA A 302 11.92 -61.00 27.85
N ASP A 303 10.84 -60.48 27.27
CA ASP A 303 10.67 -59.04 27.08
C ASP A 303 10.29 -58.29 28.35
N ALA A 304 9.88 -58.99 29.42
CA ALA A 304 9.52 -58.38 30.69
C ALA A 304 10.75 -58.04 31.55
N VAL A 305 11.90 -58.69 31.31
CA VAL A 305 13.16 -58.38 31.98
C VAL A 305 13.84 -57.22 31.25
N LYS A 306 13.81 -56.02 31.83
CA LYS A 306 14.39 -54.80 31.23
C LYS A 306 15.83 -54.54 31.68
N LEU A 307 16.17 -54.89 32.91
CA LEU A 307 17.48 -54.71 33.53
C LEU A 307 18.16 -56.05 33.85
N GLY A 308 17.45 -56.99 34.48
CA GLY A 308 18.04 -58.24 34.93
C GLY A 308 17.35 -58.87 36.13
N LEU A 309 17.91 -59.99 36.62
CA LEU A 309 17.43 -60.70 37.80
C LEU A 309 18.10 -60.17 39.07
N TYR A 310 17.30 -59.98 40.12
CA TYR A 310 17.75 -59.71 41.46
C TYR A 310 17.45 -60.92 42.34
N ILE A 311 18.48 -61.40 43.04
CA ILE A 311 18.40 -62.55 43.94
C ILE A 311 18.94 -62.11 45.29
N ASP A 312 18.07 -62.03 46.28
CA ASP A 312 18.50 -61.76 47.64
C ASP A 312 18.73 -63.07 48.36
N ILE A 313 19.84 -63.13 49.08
CA ILE A 313 20.23 -64.27 49.89
C ILE A 313 20.46 -63.84 51.33
N SER A 314 20.38 -64.79 52.25
CA SER A 314 20.80 -64.58 53.64
C SER A 314 21.40 -65.86 54.22
N ARG A 315 22.01 -65.74 55.39
CA ARG A 315 22.49 -66.88 56.17
C ARG A 315 21.37 -67.84 56.51
N TYR A 316 21.70 -69.12 56.60
CA TYR A 316 20.78 -70.20 56.92
C TYR A 316 21.50 -71.23 57.80
N THR A 317 20.81 -71.75 58.81
CA THR A 317 21.30 -72.89 59.60
C THR A 317 20.47 -74.12 59.26
N PRO A 318 21.06 -75.18 58.67
CA PRO A 318 20.37 -76.44 58.41
C PRO A 318 19.60 -76.96 59.63
N GLY A 319 18.31 -77.24 59.46
CA GLY A 319 17.42 -77.70 60.53
C GLY A 319 16.84 -76.61 61.43
N VAL A 320 17.33 -75.37 61.37
CA VAL A 320 16.82 -74.23 62.17
C VAL A 320 16.06 -73.24 61.29
N GLY A 321 16.59 -72.89 60.12
CA GLY A 321 15.94 -71.95 59.21
C GLY A 321 16.81 -70.77 58.78
N PRO A 322 16.22 -69.78 58.08
CA PRO A 322 16.93 -68.57 57.68
C PRO A 322 17.30 -67.74 58.91
N LEU A 323 18.49 -67.16 58.89
CA LEU A 323 18.94 -66.19 59.87
C LEU A 323 18.76 -64.79 59.30
N GLU A 324 18.35 -63.85 60.15
CA GLU A 324 18.05 -62.46 59.77
C GLU A 324 19.32 -61.58 59.75
N TYR A 325 20.44 -62.14 59.29
CA TYR A 325 21.70 -61.42 59.07
C TYR A 325 22.49 -62.00 57.89
N GLY A 326 23.51 -61.28 57.44
CA GLY A 326 24.35 -61.68 56.30
C GLY A 326 23.57 -61.62 54.98
N PHE A 327 22.85 -60.53 54.73
CA PHE A 327 22.13 -60.34 53.48
C PHE A 327 23.08 -59.94 52.35
N HIS A 328 22.83 -60.46 51.16
CA HIS A 328 23.56 -60.09 49.94
C HIS A 328 22.60 -60.14 48.75
N THR A 329 22.74 -59.20 47.84
CA THR A 329 21.93 -59.14 46.61
C THR A 329 22.82 -59.45 45.42
N ILE A 330 22.47 -60.50 44.71
CA ILE A 330 23.10 -60.91 43.45
C ILE A 330 22.28 -60.31 42.32
N PHE A 331 22.95 -59.57 41.44
CA PHE A 331 22.34 -59.03 40.23
C PHE A 331 22.91 -59.75 39.00
N ILE A 332 22.04 -60.42 38.24
CA ILE A 332 22.40 -61.02 36.95
C ILE A 332 21.82 -60.11 35.86
N PRO A 333 22.64 -59.31 35.16
CA PRO A 333 22.15 -58.41 34.14
C PRO A 333 21.52 -59.18 32.99
N ARG A 334 20.54 -58.55 32.31
CA ARG A 334 19.82 -59.15 31.18
C ARG A 334 20.78 -59.65 30.10
N GLU A 335 21.82 -58.89 29.81
CA GLU A 335 22.85 -59.22 28.83
C GLU A 335 23.57 -60.51 29.21
N ALA A 336 23.88 -60.71 30.50
CA ALA A 336 24.50 -61.96 30.97
C ALA A 336 23.54 -63.16 30.86
N LEU A 337 22.23 -62.97 31.01
CA LEU A 337 21.24 -64.04 30.77
C LEU A 337 21.19 -64.48 29.30
N LEU A 338 21.53 -63.58 28.38
CA LEU A 338 21.61 -63.85 26.95
C LEU A 338 22.94 -64.51 26.59
N GLU A 339 24.06 -63.90 26.99
CA GLU A 339 25.42 -64.36 26.64
C GLU A 339 25.80 -65.69 27.33
N ASN A 340 25.35 -65.87 28.57
CA ASN A 340 25.64 -67.06 29.38
C ASN A 340 24.41 -67.94 29.58
N SER A 341 23.45 -67.88 28.65
CA SER A 341 22.21 -68.64 28.71
C SER A 341 22.46 -70.13 29.01
N GLY A 342 21.89 -70.61 30.11
CA GLY A 342 21.96 -72.00 30.56
C GLY A 342 23.30 -72.44 31.14
N LYS A 343 24.30 -71.55 31.24
CA LYS A 343 25.60 -71.83 31.89
C LYS A 343 25.51 -71.60 33.39
N ALA A 344 26.39 -72.27 34.14
CA ALA A 344 26.45 -72.13 35.59
C ALA A 344 27.07 -70.78 35.99
N VAL A 345 26.32 -69.97 36.72
CA VAL A 345 26.79 -68.74 37.38
C VAL A 345 27.08 -69.07 38.83
N TRP A 346 28.33 -68.84 39.27
CA TRP A 346 28.79 -69.13 40.62
C TRP A 346 28.98 -67.84 41.40
N GLU A 347 28.23 -67.69 42.48
CA GLU A 347 28.42 -66.57 43.41
C GLU A 347 29.03 -67.06 44.72
N GLY A 348 30.13 -66.45 45.15
CA GLY A 348 30.78 -66.77 46.43
C GLY A 348 30.01 -66.16 47.61
N MET A 349 29.89 -66.90 48.71
CA MET A 349 29.16 -66.44 49.88
C MET A 349 30.10 -65.77 50.89
N THR A 350 29.98 -64.45 51.04
CA THR A 350 30.87 -63.64 51.90
C THR A 350 30.92 -64.15 53.34
N GLY A 351 32.13 -64.42 53.83
CA GLY A 351 32.38 -64.84 55.21
C GLY A 351 32.10 -66.32 55.50
N THR A 352 32.00 -67.17 54.48
CA THR A 352 32.06 -68.64 54.64
C THR A 352 33.06 -69.19 53.65
N ASP A 353 34.14 -69.77 54.14
CA ASP A 353 35.19 -70.30 53.26
C ASP A 353 34.62 -71.43 52.38
N GLY A 354 34.84 -71.32 51.07
CA GLY A 354 34.38 -72.28 50.06
C GLY A 354 32.87 -72.32 49.76
N ALA A 355 32.00 -71.59 50.46
CA ALA A 355 30.56 -71.62 50.17
C ALA A 355 30.19 -70.77 48.96
N LYS A 356 29.29 -71.30 48.13
CA LYS A 356 28.80 -70.64 46.91
C LYS A 356 27.33 -70.96 46.65
N LYS A 357 26.70 -70.16 45.78
CA LYS A 357 25.42 -70.48 45.16
C LYS A 357 25.59 -70.55 43.66
N ILE A 358 24.98 -71.58 43.07
CA ILE A 358 25.04 -71.88 41.66
C ILE A 358 23.65 -71.68 41.05
N PHE A 359 23.61 -70.92 39.96
CA PHE A 359 22.39 -70.59 39.23
C PHE A 359 22.56 -70.89 37.74
N TYR A 360 21.46 -71.25 37.07
CA TYR A 360 21.39 -71.37 35.62
C TYR A 360 20.31 -70.42 35.12
N GLY A 361 20.73 -69.26 34.61
CA GLY A 361 19.85 -68.25 34.03
C GLY A 361 19.73 -68.41 32.53
N THR A 362 18.55 -68.16 31.99
CA THR A 362 18.29 -67.94 30.56
C THR A 362 17.47 -66.66 30.40
N SER A 363 17.20 -66.24 29.17
CA SER A 363 16.30 -65.10 28.92
C SER A 363 14.87 -65.32 29.40
N THR A 364 14.46 -66.55 29.76
CA THR A 364 13.08 -66.86 30.16
C THR A 364 12.97 -67.65 31.47
N SER A 365 14.08 -67.97 32.13
CA SER A 365 14.05 -68.77 33.34
C SER A 365 15.29 -68.61 34.22
N ILE A 366 15.14 -69.00 35.49
CA ILE A 366 16.25 -69.22 36.42
C ILE A 366 16.02 -70.54 37.17
N LYS A 367 17.08 -71.35 37.25
CA LYS A 367 17.10 -72.66 37.91
C LYS A 367 18.25 -72.76 38.92
N GLY A 368 18.04 -73.47 40.02
CA GLY A 368 19.07 -73.76 41.01
C GLY A 368 19.98 -74.95 40.65
N HIS A 369 20.85 -75.34 41.57
CA HIS A 369 21.73 -76.52 41.44
C HIS A 369 21.62 -77.44 42.65
N ALA A 370 21.78 -78.74 42.45
CA ALA A 370 21.71 -79.73 43.53
C ALA A 370 22.71 -79.42 44.67
N ASP A 371 23.93 -79.00 44.33
CA ASP A 371 24.98 -78.69 45.34
C ASP A 371 24.64 -77.49 46.24
N ASN A 372 23.63 -76.69 45.92
CA ASN A 372 23.24 -75.57 46.78
C ASN A 372 22.71 -76.05 48.14
N GLY A 373 22.28 -77.31 48.25
CA GLY A 373 21.86 -77.97 49.49
C GLY A 373 22.98 -78.74 50.22
N ALA A 374 24.18 -78.83 49.64
CA ALA A 374 25.33 -79.49 50.26
C ALA A 374 26.14 -78.51 51.13
N SER A 375 26.87 -79.03 52.12
CA SER A 375 27.82 -78.22 52.89
C SER A 375 29.02 -77.83 52.02
N PRO A 376 29.54 -76.58 52.09
CA PRO A 376 29.12 -75.49 52.97
C PRO A 376 28.03 -74.55 52.38
N ASN A 377 27.54 -74.83 51.17
CA ASN A 377 26.57 -73.99 50.45
C ASN A 377 25.19 -73.90 51.13
N ASN A 378 24.81 -74.90 51.90
CA ASN A 378 23.57 -74.94 52.68
C ASN A 378 23.59 -74.04 53.93
N GLY A 379 24.72 -73.38 54.23
CA GLY A 379 24.79 -72.29 55.19
C GLY A 379 24.11 -70.99 54.74
N TRP A 380 23.50 -71.00 53.54
CA TRP A 380 22.87 -69.87 52.88
C TRP A 380 21.58 -70.27 52.19
N CYS A 381 20.62 -69.36 52.13
CA CYS A 381 19.36 -69.56 51.42
C CYS A 381 19.00 -68.34 50.57
N ILE A 382 18.22 -68.59 49.51
CA ILE A 382 17.58 -67.54 48.74
C ILE A 382 16.37 -67.05 49.52
N ARG A 383 16.27 -65.72 49.66
CA ARG A 383 15.17 -65.02 50.31
C ARG A 383 14.16 -64.46 49.31
N ARG A 384 14.65 -64.00 48.17
CA ARG A 384 13.81 -63.38 47.13
C ARG A 384 14.44 -63.57 45.76
N ILE A 385 13.60 -63.79 44.75
CA ILE A 385 13.98 -63.71 43.34
C ILE A 385 12.98 -62.81 42.64
N GLY A 386 13.45 -61.96 41.74
CA GLY A 386 12.60 -61.18 40.85
C GLY A 386 13.40 -60.51 39.77
N TYR A 387 12.72 -59.75 38.93
CA TYR A 387 13.34 -59.04 37.82
C TYR A 387 12.85 -57.60 37.74
N ARG A 388 13.64 -56.78 37.08
CA ARG A 388 13.21 -55.50 36.52
C ARG A 388 13.45 -55.54 35.03
#